data_AF-A0A350CAC6-F1
#
_entry.id   AF-A0A350CAC6-F1
#
_cell.length_a   1.000
_cell.length_b   1.000
_cell.length_c   1.000
_cell.angle_alpha   90.00
_cell.angle_beta   90.00
_cell.angle_gamma   90.00
#
_symmetry.space_group_name_H-M   'P 1'
#
loop_
_entity.id
_entity.type
_entity.pdbx_description
1 polymer ?
#
loop_
_entity_poly.entity_id
_entity_poly.type
_entity_poly.pdbx_seq_one_letter_code
_entity_poly.pdbx_strand_id
1 'polypeptide(L)' 'MALQIVWFRRDLRTTDHAALATAAARGPCLCLFVYEPEQLQAPDFDPIHLEFLNQSLASLDRRLQ' A
#
# COMPACT_ATOMS: atom_id res chain seq x y z
N MET A 1 19.61 4.31 13.38
CA MET A 1 18.28 4.51 12.78
C MET A 1 17.65 3.14 12.58
N ALA A 2 16.39 2.97 12.96
CA ALA A 2 15.65 1.71 12.76
C ALA A 2 14.85 1.77 11.46
N LEU A 3 14.76 0.65 10.74
CA LEU A 3 13.87 0.52 9.59
C LEU A 3 12.40 0.69 10.05
N GLN A 4 11.66 1.55 9.37
CA GLN A 4 10.25 1.78 9.62
C GLN A 4 9.42 0.95 8.65
N ILE A 5 8.36 0.33 9.15
CA ILE A 5 7.48 -0.52 8.33
C ILE A 5 6.17 0.25 8.11
N VAL A 6 5.78 0.45 6.85
CA VAL A 6 4.54 1.10 6.46
C VAL A 6 3.67 0.10 5.72
N TRP A 7 2.59 -0.33 6.35
CA TRP A 7 1.64 -1.27 5.76
C TRP A 7 0.48 -0.52 5.11
N PHE A 8 0.47 -0.54 3.79
CA PHE A 8 -0.63 -0.09 2.95
C PHE A 8 -1.71 -1.17 2.91
N ARG A 9 -2.96 -0.78 3.19
CA ARG A 9 -4.12 -1.63 2.94
C ARG A 9 -4.93 -0.99 1.82
N ARG A 10 -6.10 -0.45 2.13
CA ARG A 10 -6.99 0.17 1.12
C ARG A 10 -6.54 1.58 0.72
N ASP A 11 -5.61 2.17 1.45
CA ASP A 11 -5.13 3.54 1.35
C ASP A 11 -3.85 3.65 0.51
N LEU A 12 -3.91 3.25 -0.76
CA LEU A 12 -2.77 3.29 -1.70
C LEU A 12 -2.43 4.72 -2.17
N ARG A 13 -1.98 5.59 -1.26
CA ARG A 13 -1.64 6.99 -1.54
C ARG A 13 -0.34 7.41 -0.88
N THR A 14 0.42 8.29 -1.52
CA THR A 14 1.63 8.90 -0.92
C THR A 14 1.35 10.23 -0.25
N THR A 15 0.36 10.98 -0.74
CA THR A 15 -0.03 12.30 -0.22
C THR A 15 -1.05 12.16 0.90
N ASP A 16 -0.95 13.02 1.91
CA ASP A 16 -1.85 13.03 3.06
C ASP A 16 -1.96 11.64 3.74
N HIS A 17 -0.79 11.01 3.91
CA HIS A 17 -0.65 9.69 4.53
C HIS A 17 0.17 9.82 5.82
N ALA A 18 -0.52 10.06 6.94
CA ALA A 18 0.12 10.36 8.23
C ALA A 18 1.14 9.28 8.68
N ALA A 19 0.83 7.99 8.49
CA ALA A 19 1.75 6.91 8.86
C ALA A 19 3.03 6.90 8.02
N LEU A 20 2.93 7.07 6.70
CA LEU A 20 4.09 7.21 5.81
C LEU A 20 4.94 8.43 6.17
N ALA A 21 4.31 9.59 6.39
CA ALA A 21 5.01 10.81 6.77
C ALA A 21 5.76 10.66 8.11
N THR A 22 5.10 10.05 9.11
CA THR A 22 5.69 9.79 10.43
C THR A 22 6.85 8.80 10.34
N ALA A 23 6.72 7.76 9.53
CA ALA A 23 7.77 6.77 9.31
C ALA A 23 8.98 7.40 8.61
N ALA A 24 8.75 8.15 7.53
CA ALA A 24 9.82 8.80 6.76
C ALA A 24 10.62 9.80 7.61
N ALA A 25 9.97 10.48 8.57
CA ALA A 25 10.64 11.35 9.51
C ALA A 25 11.54 10.62 10.53
N ARG A 26 11.30 9.31 10.76
CA ARG A 26 12.04 8.48 11.74
C ARG A 26 13.17 7.68 11.12
N GLY A 27 13.13 7.42 9.81
CA GLY A 27 14.19 6.72 9.11
C GLY A 27 13.74 6.06 7.80
N PRO A 28 14.56 5.14 7.25
CA PRO A 28 14.22 4.41 6.04
C PRO A 28 12.89 3.67 6.18
N CYS A 29 12.06 3.71 5.14
CA CYS A 29 10.74 3.06 5.13
C CYS A 29 10.74 1.84 4.22
N LEU A 30 10.27 0.72 4.75
CA LEU A 30 9.82 -0.44 3.98
C LEU A 30 8.29 -0.33 3.82
N CYS A 31 7.87 -0.01 2.60
CA CYS A 31 6.45 0.03 2.24
C CYS A 31 5.99 -1.36 1.80
N LEU A 32 4.91 -1.87 2.39
CA LEU A 32 4.38 -3.19 2.08
C LEU A 32 2.87 -3.15 1.87
N PHE A 33 2.41 -4.01 0.97
CA PHE A 33 1.01 -4.33 0.77
C PHE A 33 0.89 -5.85 0.80
N VAL A 34 -0.14 -6.38 1.46
CA VAL A 34 -0.38 -7.82 1.59
C VAL A 34 -1.78 -8.12 1.09
N TYR A 35 -1.89 -9.05 0.14
CA TYR A 35 -3.19 -9.55 -0.30
C TYR A 35 -3.86 -10.35 0.81
N GLU A 36 -5.05 -9.93 1.22
CA GLU A 36 -5.84 -10.61 2.23
C GLU A 36 -6.80 -11.61 1.55
N PRO A 37 -6.72 -12.92 1.82
CA PRO A 37 -7.58 -13.93 1.19
C PRO A 37 -9.08 -13.62 1.37
N GLU A 38 -9.46 -13.10 2.53
CA GLU A 38 -10.83 -12.69 2.85
C GLU A 38 -11.35 -11.59 1.91
N GLN A 39 -10.47 -10.69 1.46
CA GLN A 39 -10.83 -9.65 0.49
C GLN A 39 -10.94 -10.21 -0.94
N LEU A 40 -10.02 -11.10 -1.31
CA LEU A 40 -10.00 -11.72 -2.65
C LEU A 40 -11.14 -12.72 -2.87
N GLN A 41 -11.65 -13.32 -1.79
CA GLN A 41 -12.75 -14.28 -1.80
C GLN A 41 -14.10 -13.64 -1.47
N ALA A 42 -14.15 -12.32 -1.29
CA ALA A 42 -15.39 -11.61 -1.03
C ALA A 42 -16.36 -11.77 -2.22
N PRO A 43 -17.67 -11.93 -1.98
CA PRO A 43 -18.64 -12.19 -3.04
C PRO A 43 -18.79 -11.05 -4.06
N ASP A 44 -18.36 -9.85 -3.70
CA ASP A 44 -18.31 -8.65 -4.52
C ASP A 44 -16.93 -8.43 -5.18
N PHE A 45 -15.98 -9.35 -4.99
CA PHE A 45 -14.66 -9.28 -5.61
C PHE A 45 -14.67 -9.95 -7.00
N ASP A 46 -14.15 -9.23 -7.98
CA ASP A 46 -14.12 -9.58 -9.40
C ASP A 46 -12.69 -9.37 -9.92
N PRO A 47 -12.23 -10.13 -10.93
CA PRO A 47 -10.93 -9.90 -11.57
C PRO A 47 -10.61 -8.45 -11.91
N ILE A 48 -11.59 -7.62 -12.30
CA ILE A 48 -11.35 -6.19 -12.57
C ILE A 48 -10.90 -5.41 -11.32
N HIS A 49 -11.37 -5.79 -10.13
CA HIS A 49 -10.93 -5.19 -8.87
C HIS A 49 -9.46 -5.51 -8.59
N LEU A 50 -9.03 -6.74 -8.89
CA LEU A 50 -7.63 -7.14 -8.76
C LEU A 50 -6.73 -6.40 -9.75
N GLU A 51 -7.18 -6.26 -11.00
CA GLU A 51 -6.43 -5.53 -12.02
C GLU A 51 -6.24 -4.05 -11.61
N PHE A 52 -7.33 -3.40 -11.19
CA PHE A 52 -7.27 -2.02 -10.71
C PHE A 52 -6.36 -1.87 -9.47
N LEU A 53 -6.42 -2.82 -8.54
CA LEU A 53 -5.54 -2.86 -7.37
C LEU A 53 -4.07 -2.96 -7.78
N ASN A 54 -3.73 -3.86 -8.70
CA ASN A 54 -2.37 -4.03 -9.23
C ASN A 54 -1.85 -2.76 -9.92
N GLN A 55 -2.68 -2.13 -10.76
CA GLN A 55 -2.34 -0.86 -11.41
C GLN A 55 -2.10 0.25 -10.39
N SER A 56 -2.91 0.28 -9.32
CA SER A 56 -2.77 1.25 -8.22
C SER A 56 -1.48 1.03 -7.44
N LEU A 57 -1.11 -0.23 -7.15
CA LEU A 57 0.15 -0.60 -6.50
C LEU A 57 1.36 -0.22 -7.36
N ALA A 58 1.31 -0.47 -8.68
CA ALA A 58 2.38 -0.05 -9.59
C ALA A 58 2.50 1.48 -9.71
N SER A 59 1.38 2.21 -9.59
CA SER A 59 1.38 3.66 -9.50
C SER A 59 1.97 4.16 -8.17
N LEU A 60 1.65 3.49 -7.07
CA LEU A 60 2.18 3.78 -5.74
C LEU A 60 3.71 3.58 -5.70
N ASP A 61 4.21 2.46 -6.21
CA ASP A 61 5.64 2.15 -6.28
C ASP A 61 6.42 3.24 -7.04
N ARG A 62 5.94 3.63 -8.22
CA ARG A 62 6.54 4.72 -9.00
C ARG A 62 6.57 6.08 -8.29
N ARG A 63 5.68 6.31 -7.32
CA ARG A 63 5.65 7.56 -6.52
C ARG A 63 6.56 7.50 -5.29
N LEU A 64 7.01 6.31 -4.90
CA LEU A 64 7.89 6.08 -3.75
C LEU A 64 9.38 5.97 -4.14
N GLN A 65 9.68 5.82 -5.43
CA GLN A 65 11.03 5.94 -6.01
C GLN A 65 11.47 7.41 -6.12
#